data_AF-A0A6A4HI38-F1
#
_entry.id   AF-A0A6A4HI38-F1
#
_cell.length_a   1.000
_cell.length_b   1.000
_cell.length_c   1.000
_cell.angle_alpha   90.00
_cell.angle_beta   90.00
_cell.angle_gamma   90.00
#
_symmetry.space_group_name_H-M   'P 1'
#
loop_
_entity.id
_entity.type
_entity.pdbx_description
1 polymer ?
#
loop_
_entity_poly.entity_id
_entity_poly.type
_entity_poly.pdbx_seq_one_letter_code
_entity_poly.pdbx_strand_id
1 'polypeptide(L)'
;MRLLLLCLLLLGLLCKTINVTSNIGNADYLLSRFRREYQKFSELVQEALVDAPDVFLLEMLGQELGEFRGLVSENEPIFEESELFTVRSGVEHMLHDIRILHDTMLQSSHNGRPEVVTKEYSGSRGRPKIVINRDFLVWAYRFRSTSGIAEFLGVSRTIVRQALLDYNIAVPGTNPFPSE
;
A
#
# COMPACT_ATOMS: atom_id res chain seq x y z
N MET A 1 11.93 -4.65 -7.04
CA MET A 1 10.52 -4.85 -6.63
C MET A 1 10.36 -5.92 -5.52
N ARG A 2 11.17 -5.86 -4.46
CA ARG A 2 10.98 -6.69 -3.23
C ARG A 2 10.45 -5.85 -2.04
N LEU A 3 10.36 -4.52 -2.16
CA LEU A 3 10.05 -3.60 -1.04
C LEU A 3 8.53 -3.46 -0.72
N LEU A 4 7.64 -3.49 -1.72
CA LEU A 4 6.19 -3.83 -1.63
C LEU A 4 5.79 -4.80 -0.51
N LEU A 5 6.19 -6.06 -0.73
CA LEU A 5 5.90 -7.20 0.12
C LEU A 5 6.51 -7.06 1.50
N LEU A 6 7.68 -6.43 1.60
CA LEU A 6 8.26 -6.08 2.89
C LEU A 6 7.35 -5.09 3.61
N CYS A 7 6.89 -3.96 3.06
CA CYS A 7 6.04 -2.99 3.80
C CYS A 7 4.89 -3.61 4.62
N LEU A 8 4.05 -4.42 3.96
CA LEU A 8 2.85 -5.00 4.58
C LEU A 8 3.16 -6.21 5.47
N LEU A 9 4.15 -7.04 5.09
CA LEU A 9 4.66 -8.07 6.01
C LEU A 9 5.42 -7.43 7.18
N LEU A 10 6.07 -6.29 6.98
CA LEU A 10 6.91 -5.61 7.95
C LEU A 10 6.08 -4.75 8.91
N LEU A 11 4.94 -4.15 8.52
CA LEU A 11 3.98 -3.51 9.44
C LEU A 11 3.25 -4.58 10.27
N GLY A 12 2.77 -5.65 9.61
CA GLY A 12 2.18 -6.80 10.29
C GLY A 12 3.17 -7.59 11.17
N LEU A 13 4.45 -7.64 10.79
CA LEU A 13 5.54 -8.18 11.62
C LEU A 13 5.99 -7.16 12.66
N LEU A 14 6.01 -5.84 12.41
CA LEU A 14 6.40 -4.81 13.40
C LEU A 14 5.49 -4.92 14.63
N CYS A 15 4.17 -4.96 14.44
CA CYS A 15 3.22 -5.22 15.54
C CYS A 15 3.47 -6.56 16.26
N LYS A 16 4.01 -7.57 15.58
CA LYS A 16 4.31 -8.90 16.15
C LYS A 16 5.71 -9.02 16.78
N THR A 17 6.71 -8.26 16.31
CA THR A 17 8.11 -8.30 16.75
C THR A 17 8.45 -7.22 17.77
N ILE A 18 7.75 -6.08 17.81
CA ILE A 18 7.95 -5.07 18.88
C ILE A 18 7.60 -5.65 20.26
N ASN A 19 6.73 -6.66 20.30
CA ASN A 19 6.40 -7.39 21.53
C ASN A 19 7.51 -8.34 22.04
N VAL A 20 8.61 -8.51 21.31
CA VAL A 20 9.63 -9.50 21.63
C VAL A 20 11.03 -8.86 21.61
N THR A 21 11.55 -8.66 22.82
CA THR A 21 12.97 -8.54 23.20
C THR A 21 13.69 -7.20 23.05
N SER A 22 13.90 -6.58 24.22
CA SER A 22 14.92 -5.59 24.55
C SER A 22 16.33 -6.15 24.31
N ASN A 23 16.95 -5.80 23.19
CA ASN A 23 18.38 -5.97 23.01
C ASN A 23 18.90 -4.92 22.04
N ILE A 24 20.01 -4.25 22.36
CA ILE A 24 20.49 -3.02 21.68
C ILE A 24 20.73 -3.25 20.18
N GLY A 25 21.11 -4.46 19.75
CA GLY A 25 21.23 -4.82 18.33
C GLY A 25 19.91 -4.85 17.54
N ASN A 26 18.77 -4.82 18.22
CA ASN A 26 17.45 -4.75 17.59
C ASN A 26 17.07 -3.29 17.24
N ALA A 27 17.56 -2.30 17.98
CA ALA A 27 17.26 -0.89 17.76
C ALA A 27 17.85 -0.38 16.44
N ASP A 28 19.13 -0.66 16.16
CA ASP A 28 19.78 -0.23 14.91
C ASP A 28 19.14 -0.88 13.67
N TYR A 29 18.72 -2.14 13.80
CA TYR A 29 17.99 -2.86 12.76
C TYR A 29 16.61 -2.23 12.49
N LEU A 30 15.86 -1.93 13.56
CA LEU A 30 14.56 -1.28 13.48
C LEU A 30 14.69 0.14 12.90
N LEU A 31 15.67 0.93 13.34
CA LEU A 31 15.93 2.28 12.83
C LEU A 31 16.28 2.26 11.34
N SER A 32 17.19 1.37 10.93
CA SER A 32 17.54 1.18 9.52
C SER A 32 16.34 0.76 8.66
N ARG A 33 15.38 0.06 9.26
CA ARG A 33 14.13 -0.33 8.61
C ARG A 33 13.15 0.84 8.51
N PHE A 34 12.97 1.64 9.56
CA PHE A 34 12.18 2.87 9.50
C PHE A 34 12.70 3.83 8.43
N ARG A 35 14.02 4.04 8.33
CA ARG A 35 14.65 4.85 7.28
C ARG A 35 14.29 4.38 5.86
N ARG A 36 14.37 3.07 5.63
CA ARG A 36 14.02 2.48 4.32
C ARG A 36 12.55 2.65 3.97
N GLU A 37 11.66 2.46 4.94
CA GLU A 37 10.23 2.67 4.70
C GLU A 37 9.90 4.15 4.48
N TYR A 38 10.52 5.06 5.23
CA TYR A 38 10.40 6.50 5.00
C TYR A 38 10.82 6.89 3.58
N GLN A 39 12.01 6.47 3.13
CA GLN A 39 12.52 6.78 1.79
C GLN A 39 11.55 6.31 0.70
N LYS A 40 11.03 5.11 0.87
CA LYS A 40 10.10 4.51 -0.07
C LYS A 40 8.74 5.23 -0.11
N PHE A 41 8.19 5.64 1.02
CA PHE A 41 7.00 6.49 1.01
C PHE A 41 7.28 7.81 0.31
N SER A 42 8.45 8.41 0.53
CA SER A 42 8.87 9.63 -0.18
C SER A 42 8.90 9.42 -1.69
N GLU A 43 9.44 8.31 -2.17
CA GLU A 43 9.47 7.96 -3.60
C GLU A 43 8.05 7.79 -4.16
N LEU A 44 7.18 7.07 -3.44
CA LEU A 44 5.79 6.83 -3.85
C LEU A 44 4.96 8.12 -3.92
N VAL A 45 5.14 9.02 -2.95
CA VAL A 45 4.44 10.32 -2.95
C VAL A 45 4.94 11.19 -4.10
N GLN A 46 6.25 11.20 -4.35
CA GLN A 46 6.80 11.93 -5.50
C GLN A 46 6.28 11.39 -6.83
N GLU A 47 6.20 10.06 -7.00
CA GLU A 47 5.61 9.45 -8.20
C GLU A 47 4.13 9.84 -8.34
N ALA A 48 3.37 9.80 -7.24
CA ALA A 48 1.97 10.20 -7.22
C ALA A 48 1.76 11.67 -7.62
N LEU A 49 2.66 12.57 -7.20
CA LEU A 49 2.61 13.98 -7.58
C LEU A 49 2.87 14.20 -9.07
N VAL A 50 3.63 13.32 -9.72
CA VAL A 50 3.99 13.43 -11.14
C VAL A 50 2.94 12.79 -12.06
N ASP A 51 2.48 11.59 -11.73
CA ASP A 51 1.64 10.76 -12.62
C ASP A 51 0.16 10.70 -12.20
N ALA A 52 -0.27 11.60 -11.29
CA ALA A 52 -1.68 11.84 -10.94
C ALA A 52 -2.51 10.53 -10.79
N PRO A 53 -2.22 9.70 -9.79
CA PRO A 53 -2.90 8.42 -9.62
C PRO A 53 -4.37 8.63 -9.26
N ASP A 54 -5.17 7.59 -9.49
CA ASP A 54 -6.58 7.54 -9.10
C ASP A 54 -6.78 7.99 -7.64
N VAL A 55 -7.84 8.76 -7.38
CA VAL A 55 -8.28 9.23 -6.05
C VAL A 55 -8.20 8.12 -5.01
N PHE A 56 -8.60 6.91 -5.38
CA PHE A 56 -8.56 5.76 -4.49
C PHE A 56 -7.14 5.39 -4.04
N LEU A 57 -6.16 5.48 -4.94
CA LEU A 57 -4.77 5.19 -4.65
C LEU A 57 -4.17 6.23 -3.69
N LEU A 58 -4.60 7.48 -3.79
CA LEU A 58 -4.24 8.54 -2.86
C LEU A 58 -4.83 8.32 -1.48
N GLU A 59 -6.10 7.91 -1.38
CA GLU A 59 -6.75 7.54 -0.11
C GLU A 59 -5.96 6.39 0.56
N MET A 60 -5.55 5.40 -0.21
CA MET A 60 -4.75 4.27 0.26
C MET A 60 -3.35 4.65 0.73
N LEU A 61 -2.63 5.45 -0.06
CA LEU A 61 -1.29 5.91 0.31
C LEU A 61 -1.35 6.76 1.59
N GLY A 62 -2.38 7.59 1.72
CA GLY A 62 -2.64 8.39 2.92
C GLY A 62 -2.90 7.53 4.16
N GLN A 63 -3.67 6.45 4.04
CA GLN A 63 -3.90 5.53 5.15
C GLN A 63 -2.59 4.86 5.61
N GLU A 64 -1.81 4.30 4.69
CA GLU A 64 -0.56 3.59 5.01
C GLU A 64 0.49 4.53 5.63
N LEU A 65 0.60 5.77 5.15
CA LEU A 65 1.43 6.80 5.79
C LEU A 65 0.94 7.17 7.20
N GLY A 66 -0.37 7.17 7.42
CA GLY A 66 -0.97 7.36 8.74
C GLY A 66 -0.63 6.23 9.72
N GLU A 67 -0.65 4.98 9.25
CA GLU A 67 -0.22 3.81 10.04
C GLU A 67 1.28 3.86 10.34
N PHE A 68 2.10 4.19 9.34
CA PHE A 68 3.54 4.38 9.51
C PHE A 68 3.87 5.47 10.52
N ARG A 69 3.16 6.61 10.48
CA ARG A 69 3.26 7.68 11.48
C ARG A 69 2.98 7.16 12.89
N GLY A 70 1.94 6.34 13.05
CA GLY A 70 1.62 5.69 14.32
C GLY A 70 2.77 4.84 14.84
N LEU A 71 3.37 4.01 13.98
CA LEU A 71 4.51 3.18 14.34
C LEU A 71 5.76 3.99 14.71
N VAL A 72 6.03 5.10 14.02
CA VAL A 72 7.14 6.00 14.38
C VAL A 72 6.91 6.59 15.78
N SER A 73 5.67 7.00 16.09
CA SER A 73 5.30 7.50 17.42
C SER A 73 5.39 6.45 18.53
N GLU A 74 5.04 5.20 18.24
CA GLU A 74 5.17 4.09 19.21
C GLU A 74 6.62 3.73 19.52
N ASN A 75 7.55 4.05 18.61
CA ASN A 75 8.96 3.70 18.70
C ASN A 75 9.87 4.93 18.90
N GLU A 76 9.35 6.09 19.30
CA GLU A 76 10.13 7.33 19.49
C GLU A 76 11.47 7.14 20.25
N PRO A 77 11.56 6.33 21.33
CA PRO A 77 12.80 6.17 22.09
C PRO A 77 13.99 5.56 21.32
N ILE A 78 13.76 4.94 20.15
CA ILE A 78 14.84 4.35 19.35
C ILE A 78 15.50 5.37 18.41
N PHE A 79 14.88 6.53 18.21
CA PHE A 79 15.35 7.57 17.30
C PHE A 79 16.21 8.61 18.03
N GLU A 80 17.18 9.16 17.32
CA GLU A 80 17.79 10.43 17.72
C GLU A 80 16.77 11.56 17.51
N GLU A 81 16.77 12.59 18.37
CA GLU A 81 15.81 13.69 18.32
C GLU A 81 15.79 14.41 16.96
N SER A 82 16.97 14.62 16.35
CA SER A 82 17.13 15.25 15.03
C SER A 82 16.52 14.40 13.90
N GLU A 83 16.71 13.08 13.97
CA GLU A 83 16.18 12.12 13.01
C GLU A 83 14.66 11.98 13.18
N LEU A 84 14.18 11.85 14.42
CA LEU A 84 12.76 11.78 14.73
C LEU A 84 12.02 13.00 14.21
N PHE A 85 12.58 14.19 14.41
CA PHE A 85 12.05 15.43 13.87
C PHE A 85 11.96 15.39 12.34
N THR A 86 13.04 14.94 11.68
CA THR A 86 13.09 14.84 10.21
C THR A 86 12.02 13.88 9.68
N VAL A 87 11.92 12.68 10.26
CA VAL A 87 10.94 11.67 9.83
C VAL A 87 9.51 12.15 10.08
N ARG A 88 9.21 12.71 11.27
CA ARG A 88 7.86 13.22 11.59
C ARG A 88 7.47 14.35 10.66
N SER A 89 8.33 15.35 10.50
CA SER A 89 8.09 16.49 9.62
C SER A 89 7.89 16.05 8.16
N GLY A 90 8.75 15.15 7.67
CA GLY A 90 8.62 14.58 6.33
C GLY A 90 7.32 13.82 6.11
N VAL A 91 6.90 13.00 7.08
CA VAL A 91 5.63 12.25 7.01
C VAL A 91 4.43 13.19 7.04
N GLU A 92 4.43 14.25 7.85
CA GLU A 92 3.36 15.25 7.85
C GLU A 92 3.27 15.98 6.51
N HIS A 93 4.40 16.36 5.91
CA HIS A 93 4.41 16.96 4.57
C HIS A 93 3.86 16.01 3.51
N MET A 94 4.30 14.75 3.49
CA MET A 94 3.77 13.74 2.58
C MET A 94 2.25 13.54 2.73
N LEU A 95 1.74 13.49 3.96
CA LEU A 95 0.30 13.39 4.23
C LEU A 95 -0.47 14.63 3.76
N HIS A 96 0.13 15.81 3.91
CA HIS A 96 -0.45 17.05 3.42
C HIS A 96 -0.53 17.07 1.88
N ASP A 97 0.56 16.70 1.20
CA ASP A 97 0.63 16.63 -0.26
C ASP A 97 -0.41 15.67 -0.84
N ILE A 98 -0.54 14.48 -0.24
CA ILE A 98 -1.56 13.49 -0.62
C ILE A 98 -2.96 14.07 -0.49
N ARG A 99 -3.26 14.79 0.61
CA ARG A 99 -4.59 15.40 0.82
C ARG A 99 -4.90 16.45 -0.24
N ILE A 100 -3.96 17.33 -0.54
CA ILE A 100 -4.12 18.34 -1.59
C ILE A 100 -4.38 17.67 -2.93
N LEU A 101 -3.58 16.65 -3.27
CA LEU A 101 -3.71 15.94 -4.53
C LEU A 101 -5.06 15.20 -4.62
N HIS A 102 -5.46 14.55 -3.54
CA HIS A 102 -6.74 13.85 -3.44
C HIS A 102 -7.92 14.82 -3.63
N ASP A 103 -7.92 15.96 -2.95
CA ASP A 103 -8.99 16.95 -3.08
C ASP A 103 -9.04 17.56 -4.48
N THR A 104 -7.87 17.78 -5.10
CA THR A 104 -7.77 18.25 -6.49
C THR A 104 -8.37 17.23 -7.45
N MET A 105 -8.08 15.93 -7.26
CA MET A 105 -8.60 14.85 -8.09
C MET A 105 -10.10 14.61 -7.87
N LEU A 106 -10.60 14.77 -6.64
CA LEU A 106 -12.04 14.71 -6.36
C LEU A 106 -12.79 15.86 -7.04
N GLN A 107 -12.22 17.06 -7.07
CA GLN A 107 -12.83 18.22 -7.72
C GLN A 107 -12.81 18.09 -9.25
N SER A 108 -11.78 17.47 -9.83
CA SER A 108 -11.67 17.27 -11.29
C SER A 108 -12.50 16.07 -11.79
N SER A 109 -12.75 15.07 -10.94
CA SER A 109 -13.57 13.92 -11.29
C SER A 109 -15.06 14.22 -11.18
N HIS A 110 -15.69 14.54 -12.32
CA HIS A 110 -17.17 14.67 -12.42
C HIS A 110 -17.94 13.37 -12.13
N ASN A 111 -17.24 12.24 -12.09
CA ASN A 111 -17.78 10.93 -11.76
C ASN A 111 -17.29 10.57 -10.36
N GLY A 112 -18.19 10.28 -9.41
CA GLY A 112 -17.83 9.96 -8.02
C GLY A 112 -16.84 8.80 -7.88
N ARG A 113 -16.48 8.46 -6.62
CA ARG A 113 -15.48 7.45 -6.24
C ARG A 113 -15.49 6.23 -7.19
N PRO A 114 -14.40 5.93 -7.92
CA PRO A 114 -14.37 4.79 -8.83
C PRO A 114 -14.59 3.51 -8.04
N GLU A 115 -15.59 2.73 -8.45
CA GLU A 115 -15.94 1.49 -7.77
C GLU A 115 -14.88 0.42 -8.08
N VAL A 116 -14.02 0.15 -7.10
CA VAL A 116 -12.87 -0.77 -7.25
C VAL A 116 -13.30 -2.22 -7.43
N VAL A 117 -14.45 -2.60 -6.85
CA VAL A 117 -15.03 -3.94 -6.97
C VAL A 117 -16.50 -3.83 -7.31
N THR A 118 -16.88 -4.31 -8.48
CA THR A 118 -18.25 -4.31 -8.97
C THR A 118 -18.79 -5.74 -9.04
N LYS A 119 -20.10 -5.88 -8.82
CA LYS A 119 -20.82 -7.15 -9.07
C LYS A 119 -21.54 -7.06 -10.41
N GLU A 120 -21.01 -7.74 -11.41
CA GLU A 120 -21.65 -7.82 -12.72
C GLU A 120 -22.63 -9.00 -12.77
N TYR A 121 -23.86 -8.71 -13.19
CA TYR A 121 -24.88 -9.71 -13.48
C TYR A 121 -24.87 -10.00 -14.97
N SER A 122 -24.23 -11.07 -15.41
CA SER A 122 -24.49 -11.63 -16.73
C SER A 122 -25.96 -12.08 -16.73
N GLY A 123 -26.81 -11.61 -17.65
CA GLY A 123 -28.27 -11.83 -17.66
C GLY A 123 -28.78 -13.29 -17.72
N SER A 124 -27.92 -14.28 -17.47
CA SER A 124 -28.24 -15.69 -17.27
C SER A 124 -28.49 -15.98 -15.78
N ARG A 125 -29.37 -16.94 -15.45
CA ARG A 125 -29.54 -17.43 -14.06
C ARG A 125 -28.20 -17.95 -13.53
N GLY A 126 -27.53 -17.17 -12.68
CA GLY A 126 -26.21 -17.49 -12.14
C GLY A 126 -25.78 -16.55 -11.02
N ARG A 127 -24.72 -16.93 -10.30
CA ARG A 127 -24.08 -16.11 -9.27
C ARG A 127 -23.41 -14.89 -9.93
N PRO A 128 -23.57 -13.66 -9.40
CA PRO A 128 -22.92 -12.48 -9.96
C PRO A 128 -21.39 -12.64 -10.00
N LYS A 129 -20.77 -12.20 -11.10
CA LYS A 129 -19.31 -12.18 -11.25
C LYS A 129 -18.77 -10.97 -10.50
N ILE A 130 -17.74 -11.18 -9.69
CA ILE A 130 -17.01 -10.08 -9.05
C ILE A 130 -15.96 -9.60 -10.07
N VAL A 131 -16.03 -8.33 -10.42
CA VAL A 131 -15.10 -7.65 -11.33
C VAL A 131 -14.30 -6.65 -10.51
N ILE A 132 -12.98 -6.63 -10.70
CA ILE A 132 -12.09 -5.71 -10.00
C ILE A 132 -11.56 -4.72 -11.03
N ASN A 133 -11.53 -3.43 -10.71
CA ASN A 133 -10.98 -2.42 -11.60
C ASN A 133 -9.56 -2.79 -12.05
N ARG A 134 -9.32 -2.80 -13.38
CA ARG A 134 -8.06 -3.24 -13.98
C ARG A 134 -6.88 -2.36 -13.57
N ASP A 135 -7.05 -1.05 -13.58
CA ASP A 135 -5.95 -0.10 -13.30
C ASP A 135 -5.57 -0.15 -11.82
N PHE A 136 -6.57 -0.28 -10.94
CA PHE A 136 -6.33 -0.66 -9.55
C PHE A 136 -5.56 -1.98 -9.47
N LEU A 137 -5.94 -3.02 -10.21
CA LEU A 137 -5.27 -4.32 -10.15
C LEU A 137 -3.83 -4.24 -10.67
N VAL A 138 -3.56 -3.47 -11.72
CA VAL A 138 -2.22 -3.24 -12.27
C VAL A 138 -1.36 -2.54 -11.24
N TRP A 139 -1.85 -1.45 -10.67
CA TRP A 139 -1.15 -0.71 -9.63
C TRP A 139 -0.94 -1.59 -8.40
N ALA A 140 -2.01 -2.16 -7.86
CA ALA A 140 -1.97 -2.96 -6.64
C ALA A 140 -1.09 -4.18 -6.80
N TYR A 141 -1.03 -4.80 -7.98
CA TYR A 141 -0.15 -5.95 -8.23
C TYR A 141 1.34 -5.59 -8.32
N ARG A 142 1.69 -4.37 -8.73
CA ARG A 142 3.08 -3.89 -8.65
C ARG A 142 3.57 -3.84 -7.20
N PHE A 143 2.65 -3.69 -6.25
CA PHE A 143 2.98 -3.32 -4.89
C PHE A 143 2.57 -4.37 -3.85
N ARG A 144 1.45 -5.06 -4.01
CA ARG A 144 0.88 -6.00 -3.04
C ARG A 144 0.90 -7.43 -3.57
N SER A 145 1.03 -8.39 -2.65
CA SER A 145 0.76 -9.79 -2.96
C SER A 145 -0.71 -9.99 -3.30
N THR A 146 -1.03 -11.04 -4.05
CA THR A 146 -2.43 -11.44 -4.30
C THR A 146 -3.22 -11.63 -3.00
N SER A 147 -2.57 -12.07 -1.92
CA SER A 147 -3.16 -12.18 -0.59
C SER A 147 -3.50 -10.82 0.01
N GLY A 148 -2.57 -9.86 -0.05
CA GLY A 148 -2.78 -8.51 0.47
C GLY A 148 -3.84 -7.73 -0.29
N ILE A 149 -3.92 -7.92 -1.62
CA ILE A 149 -5.00 -7.35 -2.44
C ILE A 149 -6.35 -7.97 -2.06
N ALA A 150 -6.39 -9.29 -1.86
CA ALA A 150 -7.63 -10.00 -1.56
C ALA A 150 -8.22 -9.59 -0.19
N GLU A 151 -7.38 -9.54 0.84
CA GLU A 151 -7.76 -9.07 2.18
C GLU A 151 -8.29 -7.64 2.13
N PHE A 152 -7.56 -6.76 1.44
CA PHE A 152 -7.93 -5.37 1.29
C PHE A 152 -9.29 -5.18 0.60
N LEU A 153 -9.53 -5.91 -0.49
CA LEU A 153 -10.80 -5.83 -1.21
C LEU A 153 -11.95 -6.61 -0.54
N GLY A 154 -11.68 -7.33 0.56
CA GLY A 154 -12.66 -8.21 1.19
C GLY A 154 -13.10 -9.37 0.27
N VAL A 155 -12.23 -9.82 -0.64
CA VAL A 155 -12.50 -10.90 -1.59
C VAL A 155 -11.56 -12.08 -1.40
N SER A 156 -11.85 -13.21 -2.03
CA SER A 156 -10.94 -14.36 -1.98
C SER A 156 -9.70 -14.16 -2.86
N ARG A 157 -8.57 -14.75 -2.45
CA ARG A 157 -7.32 -14.78 -3.25
C ARG A 157 -7.51 -15.36 -4.65
N THR A 158 -8.43 -16.32 -4.78
CA THR A 158 -8.78 -16.94 -6.06
C THR A 158 -9.41 -15.92 -7.02
N ILE A 159 -10.25 -15.00 -6.53
CA ILE A 159 -10.87 -13.95 -7.34
C ILE A 159 -9.80 -12.99 -7.86
N VAL A 160 -8.90 -12.52 -6.98
CA VAL A 160 -7.80 -11.63 -7.38
C VAL A 160 -6.89 -12.32 -8.41
N ARG A 161 -6.51 -13.58 -8.16
CA ARG A 161 -5.69 -14.35 -9.08
C ARG A 161 -6.37 -14.51 -10.44
N GLN A 162 -7.66 -14.83 -10.46
CA GLN A 162 -8.40 -14.96 -11.71
C GLN A 162 -8.47 -13.62 -12.46
N ALA A 163 -8.74 -12.51 -11.78
CA ALA A 163 -8.76 -11.18 -12.39
C ALA A 163 -7.39 -10.80 -12.98
N LEU A 164 -6.28 -11.12 -12.30
CA LEU A 164 -4.93 -10.89 -12.81
C LEU A 164 -4.64 -11.67 -14.10
N LEU A 165 -5.14 -12.91 -14.19
CA LEU A 165 -5.03 -13.74 -15.39
C LEU A 165 -5.95 -13.22 -16.50
N ASP A 166 -7.21 -12.92 -16.18
CA ASP A 166 -8.22 -12.40 -17.12
C ASP A 166 -7.73 -11.09 -17.79
N TYR A 167 -7.03 -10.23 -17.04
CA TYR A 167 -6.47 -8.97 -17.57
C TYR A 167 -5.07 -9.09 -18.18
N ASN A 168 -4.50 -10.29 -18.24
CA ASN A 168 -3.13 -10.54 -18.70
C ASN A 168 -2.07 -9.73 -17.92
N ILE A 169 -2.32 -9.45 -16.64
CA ILE A 169 -1.37 -8.77 -15.74
C ILE A 169 -0.37 -9.79 -15.18
N ALA A 170 -0.82 -11.02 -14.93
CA ALA A 170 0.01 -12.14 -14.50
C ALA A 170 -0.02 -13.27 -15.55
N VAL A 171 1.11 -13.98 -15.70
CA VAL A 171 1.22 -15.13 -16.60
C VAL A 171 1.03 -16.43 -15.81
N PRO A 172 0.26 -17.41 -16.32
CA PRO A 172 0.09 -18.71 -15.66
C PRO A 172 1.43 -19.43 -15.45
N GLY A 173 1.69 -19.90 -14.24
CA GLY A 173 2.88 -20.71 -13.91
C GLY A 173 4.16 -19.91 -13.67
N THR A 174 4.16 -18.60 -13.90
CA THR A 174 5.28 -17.74 -13.51
C THR A 174 5.22 -17.50 -12.01
N ASN A 175 6.31 -17.76 -11.29
CA ASN A 175 6.44 -17.28 -9.92
C ASN A 175 6.45 -15.74 -9.97
N PRO A 176 5.43 -15.06 -9.43
CA PRO A 176 5.35 -13.60 -9.50
C PRO A 176 6.37 -12.92 -8.60
N PHE A 177 7.08 -13.70 -7.79
CA PHE A 177 8.19 -13.26 -6.98
C PHE A 177 9.50 -13.70 -7.66
N PRO A 178 10.47 -12.80 -7.84
CA PRO A 178 11.79 -13.21 -8.30
C PRO A 178 12.36 -14.16 -7.25
N SER A 179 12.65 -15.41 -7.66
CA SER A 179 13.56 -16.30 -6.91
C SER A 179 14.85 -15.54 -6.65
N GLU A 180 15.35 -15.63 -5.42
CA GLU A 180 16.51 -14.88 -4.92
C GLU A 180 17.67 -14.75 -5.89
#